data_AF-A0A3M0XR28-F1
#
_entry.id   AF-A0A3M0XR28-F1
#
_cell.length_a   1.000
_cell.length_b   1.000
_cell.length_c   1.000
_cell.angle_alpha   90.00
_cell.angle_beta   90.00
_cell.angle_gamma   90.00
#
_symmetry.space_group_name_H-M   'P 1'
#
loop_
_entity.id
_entity.type
_entity.pdbx_description
1 polymer ?
#
loop_
_entity_poly.entity_id
_entity_poly.type
_entity_poly.pdbx_seq_one_letter_code
_entity_poly.pdbx_strand_id
1 'polypeptide(L)'
;MSVRVMSLVFDAPIDDIEYTDSVGKKHKLKASTAKLVLLAYADHSNDVGEAAYPSIKRLMRKTALTRRGLQKAISALVQSNYLLPKGTSRLGTNDFKINVTLLLKKIEDANDGKSE
;
A
#
# COMPACT_ATOMS: atom_id res chain seq x y z
N MET A 1 -14.15 -0.76 -4.89
CA MET A 1 -14.03 -0.38 -3.47
C MET A 1 -14.24 -1.63 -2.67
N SER A 2 -13.20 -2.09 -1.98
CA SER A 2 -13.32 -3.22 -1.07
C SER A 2 -13.29 -2.72 0.36
N VAL A 3 -14.43 -2.82 1.05
CA VAL A 3 -14.51 -2.54 2.48
C VAL A 3 -13.66 -3.55 3.26
N ARG A 4 -13.65 -4.82 2.84
CA ARG A 4 -12.84 -5.86 3.46
C ARG A 4 -11.36 -5.52 3.44
N VAL A 5 -10.81 -5.12 2.29
CA VAL A 5 -9.38 -4.78 2.18
C VAL A 5 -9.07 -3.49 2.96
N MET A 6 -9.98 -2.52 2.99
CA MET A 6 -9.83 -1.35 3.85
C MET A 6 -9.73 -1.71 5.33
N SER A 7 -10.62 -2.58 5.83
CA SER A 7 -10.57 -3.06 7.22
C SER A 7 -9.22 -3.71 7.52
N LEU A 8 -8.74 -4.60 6.64
CA LEU A 8 -7.42 -5.22 6.82
C LEU A 8 -6.27 -4.19 6.88
N VAL A 9 -6.32 -3.13 6.08
CA VAL A 9 -5.32 -2.05 6.12
C VAL A 9 -5.40 -1.25 7.43
N PHE A 10 -6.60 -1.03 7.97
CA PHE A 10 -6.77 -0.39 9.26
C PHE A 10 -6.25 -1.25 10.41
N ASP A 11 -6.62 -2.52 10.43
CA ASP A 11 -6.32 -3.47 11.51
C ASP A 11 -4.85 -3.89 11.53
N ALA A 12 -4.21 -3.97 10.36
CA ALA A 12 -2.81 -4.35 10.29
C ALA A 12 -1.91 -3.30 10.98
N PRO A 13 -1.02 -3.73 11.90
CA PRO A 13 0.07 -2.89 12.37
C PRO A 13 1.04 -2.68 11.21
N ILE A 14 1.24 -1.41 10.85
CA ILE A 14 2.16 -0.98 9.81
C ILE A 14 3.11 0.01 10.45
N ASP A 15 4.38 -0.36 10.53
CA ASP A 15 5.45 0.49 11.05
C ASP A 15 5.95 1.46 9.97
N ASP A 16 6.85 2.36 10.37
CA ASP A 16 7.60 3.16 9.41
C ASP A 16 8.40 2.24 8.47
N ILE A 17 8.27 2.45 7.15
CA ILE A 17 8.88 1.59 6.13
C ILE A 17 10.21 2.19 5.68
N GLU A 18 11.29 1.44 5.85
CA GLU A 18 12.58 1.79 5.26
C GLU A 18 12.62 1.39 3.79
N TYR A 19 13.13 2.28 2.94
CA TYR A 19 13.26 2.01 1.52
C TYR A 19 14.46 2.76 0.94
N THR A 20 14.91 2.30 -0.21
CA THR A 20 16.08 2.86 -0.89
C THR A 20 15.65 3.52 -2.19
N ASP A 21 16.21 4.69 -2.52
CA ASP A 21 15.99 5.31 -3.83
C ASP A 21 16.88 4.71 -4.94
N SER A 22 16.74 5.22 -6.16
CA SER A 22 17.49 4.75 -7.32
C SER A 22 19.01 4.92 -7.23
N VAL A 23 19.50 5.73 -6.27
CA VAL A 23 20.93 6.00 -6.07
C VAL A 23 21.45 5.25 -4.83
N GLY A 24 20.64 4.39 -4.21
CA GLY A 24 21.07 3.64 -3.03
C GLY A 24 20.91 4.39 -1.71
N LYS A 25 20.32 5.59 -1.70
CA LYS A 25 20.13 6.35 -0.46
C LYS A 25 18.93 5.81 0.32
N LYS A 26 19.12 5.57 1.63
CA LYS A 26 18.08 5.14 2.55
C LYS A 26 17.14 6.28 2.92
N HIS A 27 15.85 5.97 2.96
CA HIS A 27 14.75 6.85 3.35
C HIS A 27 13.77 6.09 4.25
N LYS A 28 12.87 6.83 4.89
CA LYS A 28 11.81 6.28 5.74
C LYS A 28 10.47 6.87 5.33
N LEU A 29 9.51 6.00 5.01
CA LEU A 29 8.11 6.36 4.79
C LEU A 29 7.37 6.24 6.12
N LYS A 30 6.60 7.27 6.49
CA LYS A 30 5.78 7.24 7.70
C LYS A 30 4.65 6.22 7.61
N ALA A 31 4.42 5.48 8.69
CA ALA A 31 3.33 4.53 8.84
C ALA A 31 1.97 5.10 8.43
N SER A 32 1.68 6.34 8.87
CA SER A 32 0.45 7.06 8.52
C SER A 32 0.29 7.27 7.01
N THR A 33 1.36 7.67 6.33
CA THR A 33 1.38 7.84 4.87
C THR A 33 1.25 6.49 4.16
N ALA A 34 1.94 5.46 4.64
CA ALA A 34 1.84 4.10 4.10
C ALA A 34 0.38 3.60 4.16
N LYS A 35 -0.25 3.71 5.33
CA LYS A 35 -1.65 3.32 5.55
C LYS A 35 -2.60 4.14 4.67
N LEU A 36 -2.41 5.46 4.57
CA LEU A 36 -3.23 6.34 3.72
C LEU A 36 -3.15 5.96 2.23
N VAL A 37 -1.96 5.66 1.72
CA VAL A 37 -1.78 5.23 0.32
C VAL A 37 -2.41 3.86 0.09
N LEU A 38 -2.26 2.91 1.02
CA LEU A 38 -2.90 1.59 0.92
C LEU A 38 -4.43 1.68 0.93
N LEU A 39 -5.02 2.53 1.79
CA LEU A 39 -6.45 2.80 1.79
C LEU A 39 -6.93 3.40 0.46
N ALA A 40 -6.14 4.31 -0.13
CA ALA A 40 -6.45 4.88 -1.43
C ALA A 40 -6.43 3.82 -2.55
N TYR A 41 -5.56 2.81 -2.48
CA TYR A 41 -5.61 1.65 -3.38
C TYR A 41 -6.78 0.71 -3.08
N ALA A 42 -7.10 0.45 -1.80
CA ALA A 42 -8.19 -0.42 -1.38
C ALA A 42 -9.57 0.11 -1.83
N ASP A 43 -9.72 1.44 -1.90
CA ASP A 43 -10.89 2.09 -2.50
C ASP A 43 -11.11 1.72 -3.97
N HIS A 44 -10.03 1.33 -4.65
CA HIS A 44 -10.04 0.94 -6.04
C HIS A 44 -9.78 -0.55 -6.27
N SER A 45 -9.68 -1.37 -5.22
CA SER A 45 -9.50 -2.82 -5.36
C SER A 45 -10.83 -3.60 -5.23
N ASN A 46 -10.78 -4.87 -5.62
CA ASN A 46 -11.75 -5.89 -5.22
C ASN A 46 -11.38 -6.52 -3.86
N ASP A 47 -12.19 -7.48 -3.39
CA ASP A 47 -12.06 -8.09 -2.05
C ASP A 47 -10.86 -9.03 -1.86
N VAL A 48 -10.10 -9.27 -2.92
CA VAL A 48 -8.82 -9.99 -2.88
C VAL A 48 -7.62 -9.07 -3.09
N GLY A 49 -7.85 -7.75 -3.07
CA GLY A 49 -6.82 -6.72 -3.21
C GLY A 49 -6.34 -6.49 -4.65
N GLU A 50 -7.01 -7.04 -5.65
CA GLU A 50 -6.67 -6.92 -7.08
C GLU A 50 -7.48 -5.84 -7.78
N ALA A 51 -7.19 -5.65 -9.08
CA ALA A 51 -7.86 -4.69 -9.96
C ALA A 51 -7.73 -3.24 -9.47
N ALA A 52 -6.59 -2.88 -8.85
CA ALA A 52 -6.36 -1.57 -8.29
C ALA A 52 -5.57 -0.68 -9.25
N TYR A 53 -6.30 -0.05 -10.19
CA TYR A 53 -5.76 0.82 -11.24
C TYR A 53 -6.14 2.32 -11.11
N PRO A 54 -6.05 2.96 -9.93
CA PRO A 54 -6.29 4.39 -9.85
C PRO A 54 -5.18 5.18 -10.56
N SER A 55 -5.58 6.18 -11.35
CA SER A 55 -4.60 7.12 -11.90
C SER A 55 -3.82 7.84 -10.79
N ILE A 56 -2.57 8.20 -11.06
CA ILE A 56 -1.73 8.99 -10.15
C ILE A 56 -2.45 10.27 -9.71
N LYS A 57 -3.15 10.98 -10.61
CA LYS A 57 -3.90 12.19 -10.27
C LYS A 57 -5.02 11.91 -9.27
N ARG A 58 -5.67 10.75 -9.36
CA ARG A 58 -6.71 10.34 -8.40
C ARG A 58 -6.11 10.00 -7.04
N LEU A 59 -5.03 9.24 -7.01
CA LEU A 59 -4.29 8.93 -5.78
C LEU A 59 -3.78 10.20 -5.08
N MET A 60 -3.25 11.17 -5.83
CA MET A 60 -2.83 12.46 -5.27
C MET A 60 -3.99 13.19 -4.58
N ARG A 61 -5.19 13.20 -5.19
CA ARG A 61 -6.38 13.82 -4.56
C ARG A 61 -6.80 13.10 -3.28
N LYS A 62 -6.76 11.75 -3.28
CA LYS A 62 -7.16 10.94 -2.12
C LYS A 62 -6.18 11.02 -0.96
N THR A 63 -4.90 11.21 -1.25
CA THR A 63 -3.82 11.16 -0.24
C THR A 63 -3.27 12.53 0.12
N ALA A 64 -3.69 13.58 -0.60
CA ALA A 64 -3.11 14.94 -0.53
C ALA A 64 -1.58 15.00 -0.78
N LEU A 65 -0.99 13.94 -1.34
CA LEU A 65 0.44 13.90 -1.64
C LEU A 65 0.76 14.56 -2.98
N THR A 66 1.95 15.16 -3.07
CA THR A 66 2.52 15.57 -4.35
C THR A 66 2.82 14.34 -5.22
N ARG A 67 2.91 14.51 -6.54
CA ARG A 67 3.25 13.41 -7.47
C ARG A 67 4.52 12.69 -7.04
N ARG A 68 5.57 13.44 -6.69
CA ARG A 68 6.86 12.88 -6.25
C ARG A 68 6.74 12.17 -4.91
N GLY A 69 6.01 12.74 -3.95
CA GLY A 69 5.75 12.11 -2.65
C GLY A 69 5.00 10.79 -2.79
N LEU A 70 3.96 10.77 -3.63
CA LEU A 70 3.19 9.57 -3.93
C LEU A 70 4.05 8.49 -4.61
N GLN A 71 4.86 8.84 -5.61
CA GLN A 71 5.75 7.88 -6.27
C GLN A 71 6.77 7.27 -5.31
N LYS A 72 7.32 8.06 -4.38
CA LYS A 72 8.19 7.56 -3.31
C LYS A 72 7.45 6.59 -2.38
N ALA A 73 6.23 6.94 -1.97
CA ALA A 73 5.41 6.07 -1.12
C ALA A 73 5.07 4.75 -1.81
N ILE A 74 4.68 4.79 -3.10
CA ILE A 74 4.43 3.58 -3.90
C ILE A 74 5.70 2.72 -3.99
N SER A 75 6.86 3.34 -4.27
CA SER A 75 8.14 2.61 -4.33
C SER A 75 8.47 1.92 -3.00
N ALA A 76 8.29 2.62 -1.88
CA ALA A 76 8.49 2.05 -0.55
C ALA A 76 7.54 0.87 -0.26
N LEU A 77 6.25 1.00 -0.59
CA LEU A 77 5.26 -0.05 -0.43
C LEU A 77 5.53 -1.28 -1.31
N VAL A 78 6.12 -1.07 -2.49
CA VAL A 78 6.57 -2.17 -3.37
C VAL A 78 7.79 -2.87 -2.79
N GLN A 79 8.80 -2.12 -2.34
CA GLN A 79 10.01 -2.70 -1.72
C GLN A 79 9.70 -3.49 -0.44
N SER A 80 8.64 -3.11 0.27
CA SER A 80 8.17 -3.78 1.49
C SER A 80 7.07 -4.81 1.26
N ASN A 81 6.76 -5.15 -0.01
CA ASN A 81 5.76 -6.15 -0.40
C ASN A 81 4.31 -5.88 0.02
N TYR A 82 3.97 -4.67 0.49
CA TYR A 82 2.57 -4.28 0.74
C TYR A 82 1.80 -4.04 -0.57
N LEU A 83 2.48 -3.56 -1.61
CA LEU A 83 1.97 -3.47 -2.98
C LEU A 83 2.79 -4.36 -3.91
N LEU A 84 2.10 -5.14 -4.75
CA LEU A 84 2.71 -6.05 -5.72
C LEU A 84 2.40 -5.54 -7.12
N PRO A 85 3.40 -5.14 -7.93
CA PRO A 85 3.20 -4.76 -9.32
C PRO A 85 2.63 -5.94 -10.13
N LYS A 86 1.58 -5.69 -10.91
CA LYS A 86 0.96 -6.69 -11.80
C LYS A 86 1.18 -6.41 -13.29
N GLY A 87 1.89 -5.33 -13.60
CA GLY A 87 2.20 -4.90 -14.96
C GLY A 87 1.38 -3.68 -15.35
N THR A 88 0.93 -3.65 -16.61
CA THR A 88 0.11 -2.56 -17.13
C THR A 88 -1.29 -3.08 -17.46
N SER A 89 -2.30 -2.31 -17.08
CA SER A 89 -3.68 -2.55 -17.49
C SER A 89 -3.86 -2.32 -18.99
N ARG A 90 -4.99 -2.77 -19.55
CA ARG A 90 -5.40 -2.54 -20.95
C ARG A 90 -5.31 -1.07 -21.40
N LEU A 91 -5.40 -0.12 -20.48
CA LEU A 91 -5.33 1.31 -20.73
C LEU A 91 -3.95 1.93 -20.42
N GLY A 92 -2.91 1.11 -20.26
CA GLY A 92 -1.54 1.57 -20.02
C GLY A 92 -1.27 2.13 -18.61
N THR A 93 -2.19 1.96 -17.67
CA THR A 93 -1.99 2.35 -16.27
C THR A 93 -1.36 1.20 -15.49
N ASN A 94 -0.35 1.50 -14.67
CA ASN A 94 0.29 0.51 -13.79
C ASN A 94 -0.75 -0.14 -12.88
N ASP A 95 -0.80 -1.47 -12.91
CA ASP A 95 -1.68 -2.27 -12.07
C ASP A 95 -0.92 -2.76 -10.84
N PHE A 96 -1.59 -2.70 -9.70
CA PHE A 96 -1.05 -3.11 -8.42
C PHE A 96 -2.04 -4.00 -7.69
N LYS A 97 -1.51 -4.95 -6.94
CA LYS A 97 -2.26 -5.76 -5.98
C LYS A 97 -1.85 -5.40 -4.56
N ILE A 98 -2.81 -5.17 -3.67
CA ILE A 98 -2.54 -5.10 -2.23
C ILE A 98 -2.26 -6.51 -1.72
N ASN A 99 -1.16 -6.68 -0.99
CA ASN A 99 -0.78 -7.97 -0.42
C ASN A 99 -1.62 -8.30 0.82
N VAL A 100 -2.82 -8.84 0.59
CA VAL A 100 -3.78 -9.25 1.63
C VAL A 100 -3.17 -10.30 2.57
N THR A 101 -2.37 -11.24 2.06
CA THR A 101 -1.72 -12.29 2.87
C THR A 101 -0.74 -11.68 3.88
N LEU A 102 0.04 -10.67 3.48
CA LEU A 102 0.93 -9.96 4.39
C LEU A 102 0.14 -9.20 5.47
N LEU A 103 -0.96 -8.55 5.11
CA LEU A 103 -1.80 -7.83 6.07
C LEU A 103 -2.41 -8.78 7.11
N LEU A 104 -2.96 -9.92 6.68
CA LEU A 104 -3.51 -10.94 7.57
C LEU A 104 -2.44 -11.48 8.53
N LYS A 105 -1.27 -11.84 8.00
CA LYS A 105 -0.15 -12.29 8.83
C LYS A 105 0.23 -11.26 9.88
N LYS A 106 0.31 -9.98 9.52
CA LYS A 106 0.62 -8.89 10.46
C LYS A 106 -0.42 -8.75 11.57
N ILE A 107 -1.68 -9.02 11.28
CA ILE A 107 -2.77 -9.01 12.26
C ILE A 107 -2.65 -10.23 13.19
N GLU A 108 -2.40 -11.41 12.64
CA GLU A 108 -2.18 -12.67 13.39
C GLU A 108 -1.00 -12.52 14.36
N ASP A 109 0.18 -12.12 13.84
CA ASP A 109 1.40 -11.90 14.64
C ASP A 109 1.16 -10.93 15.82
N ALA A 110 0.30 -9.92 15.63
CA ALA A 110 -0.01 -8.93 16.66
C ALA A 110 -1.06 -9.37 17.69
N ASN A 111 -1.87 -10.39 17.36
CA ASN A 111 -2.82 -10.99 18.28
C ASN A 111 -2.15 -12.09 19.11
N ASP A 112 -1.25 -12.87 18.52
CA ASP A 112 -0.50 -13.91 19.22
C ASP A 112 0.44 -13.29 20.28
N GLY A 113 1.05 -12.14 19.98
CA GLY A 113 1.85 -11.36 20.93
C GLY A 113 1.07 -10.64 22.04
N LYS A 114 -0.26 -10.78 22.12
CA LYS A 114 -1.11 -10.25 23.19
C LYS A 114 -1.61 -11.34 24.16
N SER A 115 -1.11 -12.55 24.04
CA SER A 115 -1.40 -13.67 24.94
C SER A 115 -0.39 -13.71 26.11
N GLU A 116 -0.22 -12.61 26.84
CA GLU A 116 0.49 -12.55 28.13
C GLU A 116 -0.24 -11.65 29.13
#